data_AF-A0A9W7DZQ9-F1
#
_entry.id   AF-A0A9W7DZQ9-F1
#
_cell.length_a   1.000
_cell.length_b   1.000
_cell.length_c   1.000
_cell.angle_alpha   90.00
_cell.angle_beta   90.00
_cell.angle_gamma   90.00
#
_symmetry.space_group_name_H-M   'P 1'
#
loop_
_entity.id
_entity.type
_entity.pdbx_description
1 polymer ?
#
loop_
_entity_poly.entity_id
_entity_poly.type
_entity_poly.pdbx_seq_one_letter_code
_entity_poly.pdbx_strand_id
1 'polypeptide(L)'
;IVSLASKSARRRNTLKAVASGLVDSEARPSLATRLKARVMAAAWKPLAGITDKLVWSKVRMGFGGSQKVIISGGSALSSSLEEFYADAGIPIVVGYGLTETSPLISFRQMDRNLKVGGCVGFPCKDTEIKVVDESTRIPVPQGSPGVVLARGPQVMRGYYNNEEATKKAVDKDGFFDTGDLGRICEATGDLILTGRAKDTIVLSNGENIEPQPLEDSILKSDLIDQIVLSGDDGRRLVAICVLSIPGLVARGFMTQEQEKMYSPLVDRLNEPQYDPDACAEAAEELRSLTKSLRSNGDLAAAVQDDMKGATGVKGGFRAWER
;
A
#
# COMPACT_ATOMS: atom_id res chain seq x y z
N ILE A 1 -13.47 22.85 1.06
CA ILE A 1 -12.46 23.08 2.14
C ILE A 1 -11.55 21.88 2.33
N VAL A 2 -12.08 20.66 2.52
CA VAL A 2 -11.27 19.43 2.71
C VAL A 2 -10.27 19.17 1.58
N SER A 3 -10.70 19.27 0.31
CA SER A 3 -9.80 19.12 -0.84
C SER A 3 -8.62 20.12 -0.83
N LEU A 4 -8.87 21.38 -0.46
CA LEU A 4 -7.82 22.39 -0.32
C LEU A 4 -6.88 22.07 0.85
N ALA A 5 -7.43 21.54 1.95
CA ALA A 5 -6.65 21.10 3.10
C ALA A 5 -5.69 19.96 2.76
N SER A 6 -6.14 18.95 2.01
CA SER A 6 -5.26 17.87 1.53
C SER A 6 -4.23 18.37 0.52
N LYS A 7 -4.62 19.11 -0.52
CA LYS A 7 -3.66 19.63 -1.51
C LYS A 7 -2.56 20.49 -0.88
N SER A 8 -2.92 21.36 0.06
CA SER A 8 -1.94 22.22 0.76
C SER A 8 -1.03 21.43 1.70
N ALA A 9 -1.57 20.48 2.47
CA ALA A 9 -0.80 19.60 3.34
C ALA A 9 0.17 18.73 2.53
N ARG A 10 -0.34 18.05 1.49
CA ARG A 10 0.44 17.21 0.59
C ARG A 10 1.60 17.96 -0.04
N ARG A 11 1.33 19.14 -0.63
CA ARG A 11 2.38 19.97 -1.24
C ARG A 11 3.47 20.34 -0.23
N ARG A 12 3.08 20.74 0.98
CA ARG A 12 4.02 21.07 2.05
C ARG A 12 4.81 19.85 2.50
N ASN A 13 4.19 18.68 2.61
CA ASN A 13 4.81 17.43 3.01
C ASN A 13 5.85 16.97 1.99
N THR A 14 5.52 17.01 0.69
CA THR A 14 6.48 16.72 -0.40
C THR A 14 7.68 17.66 -0.33
N LEU A 15 7.46 18.96 -0.14
CA LEU A 15 8.56 19.94 -0.02
C LEU A 15 9.44 19.68 1.21
N LYS A 16 8.86 19.27 2.34
CA LYS A 16 9.62 18.87 3.53
C LYS A 16 10.43 17.61 3.28
N ALA A 17 9.88 16.62 2.58
CA ALA A 17 10.59 15.39 2.23
C ALA A 17 11.83 15.69 1.38
N VAL A 18 11.68 16.51 0.32
CA VAL A 18 12.80 16.99 -0.51
C VAL A 18 13.82 17.78 0.32
N ALA A 19 13.37 18.70 1.18
CA ALA A 19 14.24 19.47 2.06
C ALA A 19 15.10 18.60 2.98
N SER A 20 14.52 17.52 3.50
CA SER A 20 15.21 16.54 4.35
C SER A 20 16.05 15.54 3.56
N GLY A 21 15.90 15.47 2.24
CA GLY A 21 16.55 14.47 1.39
C GLY A 21 15.93 13.07 1.53
N LEU A 22 14.71 12.99 2.06
CA LEU A 22 13.91 11.76 2.16
C LEU A 22 13.07 11.64 0.90
N VAL A 23 13.74 11.26 -0.18
CA VAL A 23 13.12 11.05 -1.49
C VAL A 23 13.55 9.70 -2.02
N ASP A 24 12.67 9.07 -2.77
CA ASP A 24 13.00 7.87 -3.52
C ASP A 24 13.54 8.27 -4.89
N SER A 25 14.87 8.34 -4.98
CA SER A 25 15.60 8.69 -6.20
C SER A 25 16.99 8.06 -6.20
N GLU A 26 17.62 8.02 -7.38
CA GLU A 26 18.98 7.48 -7.55
C GLU A 26 20.04 8.26 -6.74
N ALA A 27 19.86 9.57 -6.63
CA ALA A 27 20.77 10.43 -5.88
C ALA A 27 20.03 11.33 -4.90
N ARG A 28 20.71 11.70 -3.80
CA ARG A 28 20.18 12.70 -2.87
C ARG A 28 20.01 14.05 -3.58
N PRO A 29 18.93 14.80 -3.31
CA PRO A 29 18.77 16.15 -3.83
C PRO A 29 19.94 17.05 -3.43
N SER A 30 20.39 17.88 -4.38
CA SER A 30 21.48 18.84 -4.15
C SER A 30 21.13 19.82 -3.03
N LEU A 31 22.16 20.42 -2.41
CA LEU A 31 21.97 21.42 -1.35
C LEU A 31 21.09 22.59 -1.80
N ALA A 32 21.25 23.07 -3.04
CA ALA A 32 20.44 24.13 -3.60
C ALA A 32 18.95 23.73 -3.71
N THR A 33 18.66 22.52 -4.20
CA THR A 33 17.30 21.99 -4.29
C THR A 33 16.66 21.86 -2.90
N ARG A 34 17.43 21.38 -1.92
CA ARG A 34 16.96 21.24 -0.53
C ARG A 34 16.67 22.60 0.11
N LEU A 35 17.53 23.59 -0.11
CA LEU A 35 17.32 24.95 0.40
C LEU A 35 16.09 25.59 -0.23
N LYS A 36 15.93 25.47 -1.55
CA LYS A 36 14.73 25.95 -2.26
C LYS A 36 13.47 25.29 -1.72
N ALA A 37 13.50 23.97 -1.51
CA ALA A 37 12.37 23.23 -0.94
C ALA A 37 12.03 23.69 0.48
N ARG A 38 13.01 24.01 1.33
CA ARG A 38 12.79 24.58 2.67
C ARG A 38 12.08 25.94 2.61
N VAL A 39 12.55 26.83 1.74
CA VAL A 39 11.94 28.16 1.55
C VAL A 39 10.50 28.03 1.06
N MET A 40 10.27 27.17 0.06
CA MET A 40 8.92 26.89 -0.43
C MET A 40 8.04 26.30 0.68
N ALA A 41 8.50 25.29 1.42
CA ALA A 41 7.74 24.69 2.52
C ALA A 41 7.36 25.72 3.60
N ALA A 42 8.22 26.72 3.85
CA ALA A 42 7.94 27.83 4.76
C ALA A 42 6.86 28.77 4.21
N ALA A 43 6.87 29.07 2.91
CA ALA A 43 5.84 29.89 2.26
C ALA A 43 4.44 29.25 2.35
N TRP A 44 4.34 27.91 2.35
CA TRP A 44 3.08 27.19 2.53
C TRP A 44 2.61 27.10 4.00
N LYS A 45 3.43 27.52 4.98
CA LYS A 45 3.14 27.39 6.42
C LYS A 45 1.86 28.11 6.87
N PRO A 46 1.55 29.36 6.43
CA PRO A 46 0.33 30.05 6.86
C PRO A 46 -0.93 29.34 6.38
N LEU A 47 -1.01 29.02 5.09
CA LEU A 47 -2.15 28.31 4.51
C LEU A 47 -2.34 26.94 5.17
N ALA A 48 -1.24 26.19 5.35
CA ALA A 48 -1.28 24.91 6.04
C ALA A 48 -1.73 25.03 7.49
N GLY A 49 -1.42 26.12 8.20
CA GLY A 49 -1.90 26.37 9.57
C GLY A 49 -3.41 26.61 9.64
N ILE A 50 -3.96 27.34 8.66
CA ILE A 50 -5.40 27.58 8.56
C ILE A 50 -6.14 26.28 8.24
N THR A 51 -5.69 25.53 7.24
CA THR A 51 -6.32 24.27 6.85
C THR A 51 -6.19 23.20 7.93
N ASP A 52 -5.06 23.17 8.65
CA ASP A 52 -4.85 22.32 9.82
C ASP A 52 -5.86 22.60 10.93
N LYS A 53 -6.09 23.86 11.29
CA LYS A 53 -7.05 24.22 12.34
C LYS A 53 -8.49 23.87 11.97
N LEU A 54 -8.87 24.01 10.69
CA LEU A 54 -10.25 23.78 10.23
C LEU A 54 -10.59 22.31 10.00
N VAL A 55 -9.63 21.51 9.52
CA VAL A 55 -9.85 20.13 9.08
C VAL A 55 -9.04 19.14 9.92
N TRP A 56 -7.71 19.23 9.88
CA TRP A 56 -6.84 18.18 10.42
C TRP A 56 -6.84 18.10 11.94
N SER A 57 -7.08 19.21 12.63
CA SER A 57 -7.24 19.24 14.09
C SER A 57 -8.40 18.35 14.54
N LYS A 58 -9.53 18.38 13.83
CA LYS A 58 -10.72 17.57 14.11
C LYS A 58 -10.45 16.09 13.84
N VAL A 59 -9.76 15.80 12.74
CA VAL A 59 -9.33 14.42 12.42
C VAL A 59 -8.47 13.89 13.55
N ARG A 60 -7.41 14.60 13.96
CA ARG A 60 -6.53 14.18 15.08
C ARG A 60 -7.28 14.02 16.39
N MET A 61 -8.25 14.89 16.69
CA MET A 61 -9.11 14.75 17.88
C MET A 61 -9.99 13.51 17.81
N GLY A 62 -10.46 13.11 16.63
CA GLY A 62 -11.16 11.84 16.42
C GLY A 62 -10.31 10.62 16.77
N PHE A 63 -8.99 10.70 16.60
CA PHE A 63 -8.02 9.71 17.08
C PHE A 63 -7.59 9.91 18.56
N GLY A 64 -8.29 10.76 19.32
CA GLY A 64 -7.99 11.04 20.73
C GLY A 64 -7.00 12.18 21.00
N GLY A 65 -6.41 12.79 19.96
CA GLY A 65 -5.65 14.05 20.08
C GLY A 65 -4.24 13.96 20.68
N SER A 66 -3.86 12.83 21.28
CA SER A 66 -2.57 12.64 21.98
C SER A 66 -1.67 11.57 21.36
N GLN A 67 -1.93 11.17 20.11
CA GLN A 67 -1.17 10.13 19.43
C GLN A 67 0.28 10.57 19.18
N LYS A 68 1.24 9.80 19.69
CA LYS A 68 2.68 10.06 19.52
C LYS A 68 3.25 9.40 18.27
N VAL A 69 2.81 8.18 17.99
CA VAL A 69 3.19 7.38 16.82
C VAL A 69 2.16 6.27 16.62
N ILE A 70 1.81 6.01 15.37
CA ILE A 70 1.09 4.81 14.93
C ILE A 70 2.11 3.90 14.24
N ILE A 71 2.08 2.62 14.55
CA ILE A 71 2.95 1.62 13.91
C ILE A 71 2.05 0.71 13.08
N SER A 72 2.39 0.56 11.79
CA SER A 72 1.76 -0.39 10.88
C SER A 72 2.75 -1.51 10.57
N GLY A 73 2.26 -2.74 10.44
CA GLY A 73 3.07 -3.90 10.08
C GLY A 73 2.20 -5.13 9.83
N GLY A 74 2.82 -6.24 9.42
CA GLY A 74 2.13 -7.48 9.08
C GLY A 74 1.57 -7.53 7.65
N SER A 75 1.26 -6.39 7.04
CA SER A 75 0.91 -6.25 5.63
C SER A 75 1.41 -4.92 5.06
N ALA A 76 1.35 -4.77 3.73
CA ALA A 76 1.70 -3.53 3.06
C ALA A 76 0.75 -2.39 3.51
N LEU A 77 1.33 -1.24 3.88
CA LEU A 77 0.55 -0.02 4.10
C LEU A 77 0.24 0.61 2.75
N SER A 78 -1.05 0.74 2.43
CA SER A 78 -1.45 1.34 1.15
C SER A 78 -0.99 2.79 1.05
N SER A 79 -0.61 3.18 -0.17
CA SER A 79 -0.12 4.53 -0.45
C SER A 79 -1.16 5.62 -0.09
N SER A 80 -2.45 5.34 -0.28
CA SER A 80 -3.55 6.25 0.04
C SER A 80 -3.68 6.52 1.54
N LEU A 81 -3.56 5.48 2.37
CA LEU A 81 -3.56 5.62 3.83
C LEU A 81 -2.33 6.36 4.32
N GLU A 82 -1.16 6.06 3.78
CA GLU A 82 0.06 6.79 4.11
C GLU A 82 -0.06 8.29 3.82
N GLU A 83 -0.58 8.65 2.65
CA GLU A 83 -0.84 10.04 2.27
C GLU A 83 -1.84 10.70 3.23
N PHE A 84 -2.91 10.00 3.60
CA PHE A 84 -3.91 10.50 4.55
C PHE A 84 -3.30 10.82 5.92
N TYR A 85 -2.56 9.88 6.53
CA TYR A 85 -1.92 10.11 7.82
C TYR A 85 -0.88 11.23 7.74
N ALA A 86 -0.12 11.31 6.64
CA ALA A 86 0.83 12.39 6.41
C ALA A 86 0.15 13.76 6.31
N ASP A 87 -0.96 13.85 5.58
CA ASP A 87 -1.75 15.07 5.43
C ASP A 87 -2.40 15.50 6.75
N ALA A 88 -2.91 14.53 7.52
CA ALA A 88 -3.46 14.74 8.86
C ALA A 88 -2.40 15.10 9.92
N GLY A 89 -1.11 15.03 9.59
CA GLY A 89 -0.02 15.27 10.53
C GLY A 89 0.06 14.22 11.64
N ILE A 90 -0.47 13.02 11.41
CA ILE A 90 -0.40 11.89 12.31
C ILE A 90 0.86 11.08 11.94
N PRO A 91 1.82 10.93 12.86
CA PRO A 91 3.03 10.18 12.59
C PRO A 91 2.71 8.68 12.53
N ILE A 92 2.83 8.12 11.33
CA ILE A 92 2.80 6.68 11.09
C ILE A 92 4.18 6.19 10.65
N VAL A 93 4.61 5.05 11.19
CA VAL A 93 5.82 4.34 10.77
C VAL A 93 5.46 2.90 10.42
N VAL A 94 6.21 2.32 9.49
CA VAL A 94 6.02 0.94 9.05
C VAL A 94 7.12 0.07 9.63
N GLY A 95 6.76 -1.09 10.16
CA GLY A 95 7.65 -2.19 10.51
C GLY A 95 7.42 -3.37 9.59
N TYR A 96 8.51 -4.01 9.17
CA TYR A 96 8.51 -5.20 8.33
C TYR A 96 9.20 -6.34 9.02
N GLY A 97 8.57 -7.51 8.95
CA GLY A 97 9.21 -8.77 9.20
C GLY A 97 8.19 -9.90 9.11
N LEU A 98 8.66 -11.09 9.41
CA LEU A 98 7.95 -12.35 9.28
C LEU A 98 7.96 -13.09 10.62
N THR A 99 7.09 -14.09 10.77
CA THR A 99 7.07 -14.99 11.92
C THR A 99 8.44 -15.59 12.19
N GLU A 100 9.16 -15.97 11.12
CA GLU A 100 10.52 -16.51 11.13
C GLU A 100 11.59 -15.52 11.59
N THR A 101 11.24 -14.26 11.86
CA THR A 101 12.19 -13.18 12.24
C THR A 101 11.84 -12.47 13.56
N SER A 102 10.99 -13.08 14.38
CA SER A 102 10.73 -12.70 15.78
C SER A 102 10.58 -11.20 16.14
N PRO A 103 9.64 -10.43 15.55
CA PRO A 103 9.01 -10.57 14.25
C PRO A 103 9.50 -9.49 13.26
N LEU A 104 10.58 -8.76 13.57
CA LEU A 104 10.93 -7.49 12.91
C LEU A 104 12.33 -7.53 12.28
N ILE A 105 12.39 -7.32 10.97
CA ILE A 105 13.62 -7.22 10.17
C ILE A 105 14.04 -5.77 10.02
N SER A 106 13.10 -4.90 9.66
CA SER A 106 13.36 -3.48 9.42
C SER A 106 12.19 -2.60 9.86
N PHE A 107 12.45 -1.33 10.10
CA PHE A 107 11.42 -0.36 10.42
C PHE A 107 11.80 1.06 10.02
N ARG A 108 10.77 1.88 9.84
CA ARG A 108 10.91 3.32 9.62
C ARG A 108 11.07 4.06 10.94
N GLN A 109 12.06 4.95 10.97
CA GLN A 109 12.37 5.74 12.16
C GLN A 109 11.61 7.07 12.11
N MET A 110 11.23 7.60 13.28
CA MET A 110 10.41 8.82 13.37
C MET A 110 11.13 10.07 12.85
N ASP A 111 12.44 10.17 13.10
CA ASP A 111 13.32 11.23 12.62
C ASP A 111 13.69 11.07 11.14
N ARG A 112 13.56 9.85 10.61
CA ARG A 112 13.92 9.49 9.25
C ARG A 112 12.87 8.62 8.57
N ASN A 113 11.74 9.26 8.28
CA ASN A 113 10.55 8.59 7.81
C ASN A 113 10.32 8.80 6.29
N LEU A 114 10.90 7.95 5.44
CA LEU A 114 10.66 7.98 3.98
C LEU A 114 9.25 7.46 3.68
N LYS A 115 8.35 8.39 3.30
CA LYS A 115 6.92 8.13 3.03
C LYS A 115 6.70 7.81 1.56
N VAL A 116 7.05 6.58 1.20
CA VAL A 116 6.90 6.02 -0.14
C VAL A 116 6.27 4.63 0.03
N GLY A 117 5.34 4.28 -0.85
CA GLY A 117 4.70 2.97 -0.87
C GLY A 117 5.73 1.84 -0.84
N GLY A 118 5.48 0.84 0.01
CA GLY A 118 6.40 -0.28 0.21
C GLY A 118 7.68 0.04 1.00
N CYS A 119 7.96 1.30 1.36
CA CYS A 119 9.12 1.63 2.18
C CYS A 119 8.95 1.09 3.61
N VAL A 120 9.88 0.23 4.01
CA VAL A 120 9.91 -0.44 5.33
C VAL A 120 11.12 -0.03 6.17
N GLY A 121 11.96 0.85 5.64
CA GLY A 121 12.97 1.56 6.42
C GLY A 121 14.29 0.80 6.57
N PHE A 122 14.94 0.94 7.72
CA PHE A 122 16.28 0.41 7.96
C PHE A 122 16.24 -0.93 8.70
N PRO A 123 17.23 -1.82 8.46
CA PRO A 123 17.40 -3.01 9.27
C PRO A 123 17.42 -2.68 10.76
N CYS A 124 16.86 -3.58 11.56
CA CYS A 124 17.03 -3.57 13.01
C CYS A 124 18.52 -3.62 13.38
N LYS A 125 18.81 -3.28 14.64
CA LYS A 125 20.17 -3.40 15.15
C LYS A 125 20.65 -4.85 15.01
N ASP A 126 21.91 -5.01 14.60
CA ASP A 126 22.56 -6.31 14.41
C ASP A 126 21.88 -7.18 13.33
N THR A 127 21.13 -6.55 12.42
CA THR A 127 20.49 -7.18 11.26
C THR A 127 21.15 -6.71 9.96
N GLU A 128 21.48 -7.67 9.12
CA GLU A 128 21.97 -7.46 7.76
C GLU A 128 20.85 -7.77 6.76
N ILE A 129 20.72 -6.92 5.74
CA ILE A 129 19.81 -7.12 4.63
C ILE A 129 20.62 -7.14 3.34
N LYS A 130 20.32 -8.09 2.47
CA LYS A 130 20.90 -8.24 1.15
C LYS A 130 19.77 -8.40 0.13
N VAL A 131 19.89 -7.76 -1.03
CA VAL A 131 18.97 -7.98 -2.15
C VAL A 131 19.72 -8.76 -3.21
N VAL A 132 19.12 -9.84 -3.70
CA VAL A 132 19.73 -10.74 -4.70
C VAL A 132 18.85 -10.92 -5.91
N ASP A 133 19.46 -11.18 -7.06
CA ASP A 133 18.72 -11.57 -8.25
C ASP A 133 17.97 -12.88 -7.99
N GLU A 134 16.72 -12.96 -8.43
CA GLU A 134 15.81 -14.05 -8.11
C GLU A 134 16.33 -15.41 -8.62
N SER A 135 16.94 -15.41 -9.81
CA SER A 135 17.39 -16.62 -10.50
C SER A 135 18.79 -17.05 -10.09
N THR A 136 19.73 -16.11 -10.08
CA THR A 136 21.15 -16.38 -9.85
C THR A 136 21.52 -16.33 -8.36
N ARG A 137 20.68 -15.71 -7.53
CA ARG A 137 20.93 -15.44 -6.10
C ARG A 137 22.21 -14.63 -5.84
N ILE A 138 22.69 -13.94 -6.86
CA ILE A 138 23.84 -13.02 -6.77
C ILE A 138 23.34 -11.65 -6.27
N PRO A 139 24.03 -10.99 -5.33
CA PRO A 139 23.65 -9.64 -4.90
C PRO A 139 23.55 -8.67 -6.07
N VAL A 140 22.45 -7.91 -6.09
CA VAL A 140 22.23 -6.87 -7.09
C VAL A 140 22.73 -5.51 -6.59
N PRO A 141 23.05 -4.57 -7.51
CA PRO A 141 23.37 -3.20 -7.14
C PRO A 141 22.25 -2.52 -6.34
N GLN A 142 22.59 -1.50 -5.56
CA GLN A 142 21.61 -0.65 -4.90
C GLN A 142 20.64 -0.05 -5.94
N GLY A 143 19.39 0.17 -5.56
CA GLY A 143 18.33 0.60 -6.47
C GLY A 143 17.76 -0.50 -7.38
N SER A 144 18.46 -1.62 -7.57
CA SER A 144 17.97 -2.73 -8.41
C SER A 144 17.03 -3.64 -7.62
N PRO A 145 15.92 -4.11 -8.22
CA PRO A 145 14.99 -5.03 -7.58
C PRO A 145 15.59 -6.44 -7.46
N GLY A 146 15.15 -7.19 -6.46
CA GLY A 146 15.49 -8.60 -6.26
C GLY A 146 14.84 -9.17 -5.01
N VAL A 147 15.17 -10.40 -4.68
CA VAL A 147 14.71 -11.09 -3.47
C VAL A 147 15.45 -10.56 -2.25
N VAL A 148 14.70 -10.21 -1.21
CA VAL A 148 15.24 -9.73 0.06
C VAL A 148 15.67 -10.92 0.92
N LEU A 149 16.93 -10.90 1.35
CA LEU A 149 17.48 -11.83 2.32
C LEU A 149 17.81 -11.08 3.61
N ALA A 150 17.58 -11.71 4.76
CA ALA A 150 17.85 -11.12 6.06
C ALA A 150 18.68 -12.06 6.94
N ARG A 151 19.66 -11.52 7.66
CA ARG A 151 20.44 -12.23 8.67
C ARG A 151 20.49 -11.42 9.95
N GLY A 152 20.29 -12.05 11.10
CA GLY A 152 20.36 -11.37 12.38
C GLY A 152 19.96 -12.28 13.54
N PRO A 153 20.13 -11.81 14.79
CA PRO A 153 19.86 -12.62 15.99
C PRO A 153 18.38 -13.00 16.16
N GLN A 154 17.47 -12.30 15.49
CA GLN A 154 16.02 -12.51 15.51
C GLN A 154 15.53 -13.59 14.52
N VAL A 155 16.36 -13.97 13.55
CA VAL A 155 16.04 -15.02 12.58
C VAL A 155 15.91 -16.35 13.30
N MET A 156 14.88 -17.12 12.94
CA MET A 156 14.58 -18.41 13.54
C MET A 156 15.75 -19.38 13.45
N ARG A 157 15.77 -20.37 14.34
CA ARG A 157 16.71 -21.49 14.26
C ARG A 157 16.38 -22.45 13.10
N GLY A 158 15.12 -22.49 12.68
CA GLY A 158 14.60 -23.39 11.68
C GLY A 158 13.17 -23.83 11.99
N TYR A 159 12.57 -24.54 11.02
CA TYR A 159 11.25 -25.12 11.17
C TYR A 159 11.31 -26.41 12.00
N TYR A 160 10.33 -26.57 12.91
CA TYR A 160 10.27 -27.72 13.80
C TYR A 160 10.16 -29.04 13.00
N ASN A 161 11.07 -29.98 13.28
CA ASN A 161 11.17 -31.29 12.62
C ASN A 161 11.19 -31.23 11.07
N ASN A 162 11.64 -30.11 10.49
CA ASN A 162 11.68 -29.95 9.04
C ASN A 162 13.02 -29.31 8.59
N GLU A 163 14.06 -30.13 8.61
CA GLU A 163 15.40 -29.71 8.18
C GLU A 163 15.45 -29.32 6.71
N GLU A 164 14.67 -29.97 5.84
CA GLU A 164 14.67 -29.69 4.41
C GLU A 164 14.12 -28.29 4.14
N ALA A 165 12.98 -27.93 4.73
CA ALA A 165 12.44 -26.58 4.63
C ALA A 165 13.38 -25.55 5.28
N THR A 166 14.04 -25.91 6.38
CA THR A 166 15.01 -25.02 7.05
C THR A 166 16.18 -24.71 6.13
N LYS A 167 16.78 -25.73 5.48
CA LYS A 167 17.92 -25.56 4.56
C LYS A 167 17.52 -24.83 3.27
N LYS A 168 16.23 -24.87 2.89
CA LYS A 168 15.68 -24.09 1.77
C LYS A 168 15.47 -22.62 2.14
N ALA A 169 15.07 -22.35 3.37
CA ALA A 169 14.73 -21.01 3.83
C ALA A 169 15.93 -20.24 4.39
N VAL A 170 16.89 -20.91 5.04
CA VAL A 170 18.10 -20.31 5.62
C VAL A 170 19.32 -20.92 4.96
N ASP A 171 20.14 -20.08 4.35
CA ASP A 171 21.37 -20.52 3.70
C ASP A 171 22.48 -20.84 4.72
N LYS A 172 23.58 -21.38 4.21
CA LYS A 172 24.76 -21.76 5.01
C LYS A 172 25.43 -20.57 5.73
N ASP A 173 25.21 -19.35 5.25
CA ASP A 173 25.80 -18.12 5.79
C ASP A 173 24.84 -17.44 6.79
N GLY A 174 23.69 -18.07 7.07
CA GLY A 174 22.68 -17.65 8.03
C GLY A 174 21.68 -16.64 7.48
N PHE A 175 21.65 -16.41 6.16
CA PHE A 175 20.65 -15.55 5.53
C PHE A 175 19.34 -16.31 5.30
N PHE A 176 18.27 -15.76 5.84
CA PHE A 176 16.90 -16.19 5.60
C PHE A 176 16.36 -15.55 4.32
N ASP A 177 15.85 -16.38 3.40
CA ASP A 177 15.10 -15.98 2.23
C ASP A 177 13.67 -15.61 2.63
N THR A 178 13.34 -14.31 2.56
CA THR A 178 12.01 -13.83 2.97
C THR A 178 10.93 -14.15 1.95
N GLY A 179 11.31 -14.47 0.71
CA GLY A 179 10.40 -14.60 -0.44
C GLY A 179 9.78 -13.27 -0.89
N ASP A 180 10.18 -12.15 -0.31
CA ASP A 180 9.70 -10.81 -0.66
C ASP A 180 10.63 -10.16 -1.68
N LEU A 181 10.05 -9.42 -2.63
CA LEU A 181 10.79 -8.63 -3.61
C LEU A 181 10.94 -7.21 -3.12
N GLY A 182 12.12 -6.64 -3.32
CA GLY A 182 12.39 -5.24 -2.96
C GLY A 182 13.71 -4.72 -3.51
N ARG A 183 14.01 -3.49 -3.13
CA ARG A 183 15.27 -2.81 -3.44
C ARG A 183 15.69 -1.90 -2.31
N ILE A 184 16.97 -1.56 -2.28
CA ILE A 184 17.49 -0.53 -1.39
C ILE A 184 17.46 0.81 -2.11
N CYS A 185 16.78 1.81 -1.56
CA CYS A 185 16.75 3.17 -2.13
C CYS A 185 18.17 3.75 -2.19
N GLU A 186 18.61 4.29 -3.33
CA GLU A 186 19.98 4.80 -3.45
C GLU A 186 20.20 6.10 -2.67
N ALA A 187 19.26 7.04 -2.77
CA ALA A 187 19.35 8.31 -2.05
C ALA A 187 19.35 8.13 -0.52
N THR A 188 18.57 7.18 -0.01
CA THR A 188 18.38 7.04 1.43
C THR A 188 19.02 5.79 2.01
N GLY A 189 18.97 4.65 1.33
CA GLY A 189 19.38 3.35 1.89
C GLY A 189 18.25 2.63 2.62
N ASP A 190 17.02 3.17 2.57
CA ASP A 190 15.84 2.47 3.10
C ASP A 190 15.51 1.26 2.20
N LEU A 191 15.08 0.16 2.81
CA LEU A 191 14.48 -0.96 2.10
C LEU A 191 13.07 -0.58 1.64
N ILE A 192 12.80 -0.80 0.35
CA ILE A 192 11.51 -0.62 -0.28
C ILE A 192 11.08 -1.97 -0.85
N LEU A 193 10.01 -2.54 -0.31
CA LEU A 193 9.38 -3.73 -0.85
C LEU A 193 8.53 -3.38 -2.06
N THR A 194 8.59 -4.21 -3.08
CA THR A 194 7.85 -4.05 -4.34
C THR A 194 6.80 -5.13 -4.53
N GLY A 195 6.90 -6.25 -3.81
CA GLY A 195 5.98 -7.35 -3.91
C GLY A 195 6.53 -8.62 -3.28
N ARG A 196 6.07 -9.75 -3.79
CA ARG A 196 6.29 -11.09 -3.27
C ARG A 196 6.65 -11.98 -4.45
N ALA A 197 7.78 -12.68 -4.39
CA ALA A 197 8.25 -13.47 -5.53
C ALA A 197 7.24 -14.56 -5.97
N LYS A 198 6.44 -15.07 -5.02
CA LYS A 198 5.39 -16.06 -5.31
C LYS A 198 4.08 -15.45 -5.82
N ASP A 199 3.86 -14.17 -5.58
CA ASP A 199 2.63 -13.46 -5.99
C ASP A 199 2.83 -12.73 -7.33
N THR A 200 4.05 -12.69 -7.85
CA THR A 200 4.37 -12.18 -9.19
C THR A 200 3.57 -12.94 -10.25
N ILE A 201 2.72 -12.23 -10.98
CA ILE A 201 1.94 -12.78 -12.09
C ILE A 201 2.85 -12.83 -13.31
N VAL A 202 3.04 -14.02 -13.89
CA VAL A 202 3.80 -14.21 -15.13
C VAL A 202 2.84 -14.39 -16.28
N LEU A 203 2.81 -13.42 -17.19
CA LEU A 203 2.02 -13.53 -18.40
C LEU A 203 2.70 -14.46 -19.42
N SER A 204 1.91 -14.94 -20.37
CA SER A 204 2.25 -15.87 -21.45
C SER A 204 3.26 -15.29 -22.44
N ASN A 205 3.42 -13.97 -22.45
CA ASN A 205 4.49 -13.26 -23.16
C ASN A 205 5.81 -13.19 -22.37
N GLY A 206 5.87 -13.76 -21.16
CA GLY A 206 7.03 -13.77 -20.27
C GLY A 206 7.19 -12.51 -19.41
N GLU A 207 6.18 -11.64 -19.36
CA GLU A 207 6.23 -10.42 -18.52
C GLU A 207 5.85 -10.73 -17.07
N ASN A 208 6.68 -10.25 -16.14
CA ASN A 208 6.46 -10.36 -14.70
C ASN A 208 5.75 -9.11 -14.18
N ILE A 209 4.64 -9.32 -13.48
CA ILE A 209 3.75 -8.29 -12.97
C ILE A 209 3.67 -8.38 -11.46
N GLU A 210 4.05 -7.30 -10.80
CA GLU A 210 3.81 -7.13 -9.37
C GLU A 210 2.38 -6.58 -9.19
N PRO A 211 1.46 -7.32 -8.56
CA PRO A 211 0.06 -6.90 -8.45
C PRO A 211 -0.12 -5.68 -7.52
N GLN A 212 0.65 -5.62 -6.43
CA GLN A 212 0.44 -4.64 -5.36
C GLN A 212 0.48 -3.17 -5.84
N PRO A 213 1.45 -2.69 -6.65
CA PRO A 213 1.47 -1.30 -7.12
C PRO A 213 0.26 -0.93 -8.00
N LEU A 214 -0.26 -1.88 -8.78
CA LEU A 214 -1.44 -1.72 -9.62
C LEU A 214 -2.71 -1.65 -8.75
N GLU A 215 -2.87 -2.58 -7.83
CA GLU A 215 -3.96 -2.61 -6.85
C GLU A 215 -4.03 -1.31 -6.04
N ASP A 216 -2.90 -0.86 -5.48
CA ASP A 216 -2.77 0.40 -4.75
C ASP A 216 -3.19 1.62 -5.57
N SER A 217 -2.95 1.59 -6.88
CA SER A 217 -3.36 2.68 -7.77
C SER A 217 -4.84 2.64 -8.09
N ILE A 218 -5.40 1.45 -8.32
CA ILE A 218 -6.82 1.28 -8.58
C ILE A 218 -7.68 1.61 -7.35
N LEU A 219 -7.20 1.30 -6.14
CA LEU A 219 -7.82 1.66 -4.86
C LEU A 219 -7.96 3.18 -4.61
N LYS A 220 -7.42 4.02 -5.50
CA LYS A 220 -7.66 5.48 -5.46
C LYS A 220 -9.04 5.86 -6.00
N SER A 221 -9.71 4.97 -6.74
CA SER A 221 -11.11 5.15 -7.14
C SER A 221 -12.01 5.09 -5.90
N ASP A 222 -12.92 6.05 -5.77
CA ASP A 222 -13.93 6.04 -4.70
C ASP A 222 -15.02 4.98 -4.92
N LEU A 223 -15.09 4.37 -6.11
CA LEU A 223 -16.01 3.29 -6.46
C LEU A 223 -15.51 1.91 -6.04
N ILE A 224 -14.24 1.77 -5.66
CA ILE A 224 -13.60 0.48 -5.35
C ILE A 224 -13.18 0.47 -3.88
N ASP A 225 -13.67 -0.52 -3.13
CA ASP A 225 -13.32 -0.72 -1.72
C ASP A 225 -12.15 -1.70 -1.57
N GLN A 226 -12.17 -2.79 -2.34
CA GLN A 226 -11.14 -3.82 -2.34
C GLN A 226 -10.88 -4.29 -3.76
N ILE A 227 -9.66 -4.77 -4.00
CA ILE A 227 -9.25 -5.33 -5.29
C ILE A 227 -8.27 -6.47 -5.07
N VAL A 228 -8.35 -7.48 -5.93
CA VAL A 228 -7.27 -8.44 -6.16
C VAL A 228 -7.03 -8.59 -7.65
N LEU A 229 -5.77 -8.57 -8.06
CA LEU A 229 -5.34 -8.87 -9.41
C LEU A 229 -5.02 -10.35 -9.52
N SER A 230 -5.46 -10.94 -10.62
CA SER A 230 -5.20 -12.33 -10.98
C SER A 230 -4.78 -12.42 -12.44
N GLY A 231 -3.86 -13.33 -12.73
CA GLY A 231 -3.45 -13.69 -14.08
C GLY A 231 -3.55 -15.19 -14.33
N ASP A 232 -4.56 -15.84 -13.74
CA ASP A 232 -4.72 -17.31 -13.71
C ASP A 232 -4.70 -17.96 -15.11
N ASP A 233 -5.13 -17.25 -16.17
CA ASP A 233 -5.11 -17.75 -17.55
C ASP A 233 -3.76 -17.49 -18.28
N GLY A 234 -2.83 -16.78 -17.64
CA GLY A 234 -1.56 -16.31 -18.19
C GLY A 234 -1.69 -15.38 -19.40
N ARG A 235 -2.88 -15.10 -19.92
CA ARG A 235 -3.07 -14.31 -21.15
C ARG A 235 -3.43 -12.88 -20.84
N ARG A 236 -4.16 -12.65 -19.74
CA ARG A 236 -4.67 -11.34 -19.37
C ARG A 236 -4.64 -11.14 -17.87
N LEU A 237 -4.49 -9.89 -17.47
CA LEU A 237 -4.77 -9.47 -16.12
C LEU A 237 -6.29 -9.36 -15.91
N VAL A 238 -6.77 -9.89 -14.79
CA VAL A 238 -8.15 -9.78 -14.34
C VAL A 238 -8.16 -9.10 -12.97
N ALA A 239 -8.93 -8.03 -12.83
CA ALA A 239 -9.17 -7.38 -11.55
C ALA A 239 -10.52 -7.83 -10.98
N ILE A 240 -10.51 -8.42 -9.80
CA ILE A 240 -11.72 -8.71 -9.04
C ILE A 240 -11.88 -7.59 -8.02
N CYS A 241 -12.94 -6.79 -8.16
CA CYS A 241 -13.17 -5.60 -7.34
C CYS A 241 -14.41 -5.77 -6.46
N VAL A 242 -14.31 -5.32 -5.21
CA VAL A 242 -15.45 -5.05 -4.33
C VAL A 242 -15.80 -3.57 -4.48
N LEU A 243 -17.07 -3.28 -4.76
CA LEU A 243 -17.53 -1.92 -4.97
C LEU A 243 -17.77 -1.22 -3.62
N SER A 244 -17.38 0.06 -3.56
CA SER A 244 -17.61 0.93 -2.42
C SER A 244 -19.06 1.42 -2.42
N ILE A 245 -19.87 0.98 -1.45
CA ILE A 245 -21.26 1.45 -1.29
C ILE A 245 -21.34 2.97 -1.14
N PRO A 246 -20.52 3.63 -0.29
CA PRO A 246 -20.53 5.09 -0.20
C PRO A 246 -20.17 5.76 -1.53
N GLY A 247 -19.23 5.18 -2.28
CA GLY A 247 -18.85 5.67 -3.61
C GLY A 247 -19.98 5.56 -4.64
N LEU A 248 -20.67 4.42 -4.65
CA LEU A 248 -21.83 4.18 -5.52
C LEU A 248 -22.94 5.20 -5.25
N VAL A 249 -23.22 5.49 -3.99
CA VAL A 249 -24.21 6.51 -3.61
C VAL A 249 -23.74 7.91 -4.00
N ALA A 250 -22.48 8.25 -3.72
CA ALA A 250 -21.93 9.56 -4.03
C ALA A 250 -21.92 9.87 -5.54
N ARG A 251 -21.71 8.85 -6.38
CA ARG A 251 -21.75 8.97 -7.84
C ARG A 251 -23.13 8.71 -8.45
N GLY A 252 -24.15 8.43 -7.63
CA GLY A 252 -25.53 8.26 -8.08
C GLY A 252 -25.84 6.92 -8.74
N PHE A 253 -24.98 5.91 -8.59
CA PHE A 253 -25.21 4.54 -9.05
C PHE A 253 -26.06 3.71 -8.08
N MET A 254 -26.25 4.20 -6.86
CA MET A 254 -27.06 3.58 -5.82
C MET A 254 -27.83 4.66 -5.04
N THR A 255 -29.08 4.40 -4.67
CA THR A 255 -29.88 5.35 -3.87
C THR A 255 -29.54 5.22 -2.39
N GLN A 256 -29.82 6.27 -1.59
CA GLN A 256 -29.67 6.19 -0.13
C GLN A 256 -30.60 5.15 0.52
N GLU A 257 -31.73 4.85 -0.12
CA GLU A 257 -32.65 3.81 0.35
C GLU A 257 -32.03 2.43 0.16
N GLN A 258 -31.41 2.19 -1.00
CA GLN A 258 -30.67 0.95 -1.27
C GLN A 258 -29.48 0.80 -0.32
N GLU A 259 -28.77 1.88 0.01
CA GLU A 259 -27.66 1.85 0.99
C GLU A 259 -28.15 1.42 2.37
N LYS A 260 -29.25 2.01 2.86
CA LYS A 260 -29.84 1.64 4.15
C LYS A 260 -30.37 0.21 4.19
N MET A 261 -30.81 -0.32 3.05
CA MET A 261 -31.22 -1.72 2.90
C MET A 261 -30.03 -2.68 2.87
N TYR A 262 -28.91 -2.27 2.25
CA TYR A 262 -27.75 -3.15 2.06
C TYR A 262 -27.11 -3.64 3.36
N SER A 263 -26.84 -2.73 4.32
CA SER A 263 -26.13 -3.11 5.56
C SER A 263 -26.88 -4.17 6.37
N PRO A 264 -28.19 -4.04 6.66
CA PRO A 264 -28.94 -5.08 7.36
C PRO A 264 -28.92 -6.45 6.68
N LEU A 265 -28.91 -6.49 5.34
CA LEU A 265 -28.87 -7.76 4.59
C LEU A 265 -27.52 -8.45 4.75
N VAL A 266 -26.42 -7.68 4.70
CA VAL A 266 -25.07 -8.20 4.94
C VAL A 266 -24.90 -8.64 6.39
N ASP A 267 -25.41 -7.87 7.34
CA ASP A 267 -25.34 -8.22 8.77
C ASP A 267 -26.07 -9.54 9.05
N ARG A 268 -27.25 -9.74 8.44
CA ARG A 268 -28.02 -10.98 8.55
C ARG A 268 -27.29 -12.20 8.00
N LEU A 269 -26.55 -12.06 6.90
CA LEU A 269 -25.74 -13.15 6.34
C LEU A 269 -24.51 -13.50 7.21
N ASN A 270 -23.99 -12.52 7.94
CA ASN A 270 -22.85 -12.69 8.83
C ASN A 270 -23.28 -12.99 10.28
N GLU A 271 -24.57 -13.22 10.51
CA GLU A 271 -25.11 -13.40 11.85
C GLU A 271 -24.64 -14.75 12.46
N PRO A 272 -24.11 -14.77 13.70
CA PRO A 272 -23.68 -16.01 14.34
C PRO A 272 -24.81 -17.01 14.57
N GLN A 273 -26.05 -16.50 14.69
CA GLN A 273 -27.26 -17.32 14.77
C GLN A 273 -27.85 -17.46 13.37
N TYR A 274 -27.48 -18.54 12.70
CA TYR A 274 -27.88 -18.83 11.33
C TYR A 274 -29.36 -19.23 11.24
N ASP A 275 -30.17 -18.37 10.60
CA ASP A 275 -31.51 -18.70 10.12
C ASP A 275 -31.44 -18.95 8.59
N PRO A 276 -31.64 -20.20 8.12
CA PRO A 276 -31.50 -20.56 6.71
C PRO A 276 -32.43 -19.77 5.78
N ASP A 277 -33.68 -19.56 6.17
CA ASP A 277 -34.69 -18.93 5.32
C ASP A 277 -34.41 -17.43 5.22
N ALA A 278 -34.14 -16.79 6.36
CA ALA A 278 -33.80 -15.37 6.41
C ALA A 278 -32.48 -15.06 5.68
N CYS A 279 -31.51 -15.98 5.71
CA CYS A 279 -30.27 -15.88 4.93
C CYS A 279 -30.51 -16.07 3.43
N ALA A 280 -31.39 -17.01 3.04
CA ALA A 280 -31.73 -17.24 1.64
C ALA A 280 -32.40 -16.02 1.00
N GLU A 281 -33.37 -15.43 1.70
CA GLU A 281 -34.04 -14.18 1.29
C GLU A 281 -33.01 -13.03 1.14
N ALA A 282 -32.16 -12.83 2.16
CA ALA A 282 -31.15 -11.77 2.10
C ALA A 282 -30.15 -11.97 0.96
N ALA A 283 -29.73 -13.22 0.70
CA ALA A 283 -28.85 -13.55 -0.40
C ALA A 283 -29.51 -13.30 -1.78
N GLU A 284 -30.81 -13.56 -1.92
CA GLU A 284 -31.54 -13.29 -3.15
C GLU A 284 -31.68 -11.80 -3.43
N GLU A 285 -32.00 -10.99 -2.43
CA GLU A 285 -32.06 -9.53 -2.54
C GLU A 285 -30.70 -8.94 -2.93
N LEU A 286 -29.62 -9.35 -2.26
CA LEU A 286 -28.26 -8.91 -2.59
C LEU A 286 -27.84 -9.35 -4.00
N ARG A 287 -28.22 -10.54 -4.45
CA ARG A 287 -27.97 -10.99 -5.84
C ARG A 287 -28.71 -10.13 -6.85
N SER A 288 -29.96 -9.77 -6.58
CA SER A 288 -30.76 -8.89 -7.44
C SER A 288 -30.10 -7.51 -7.57
N LEU A 289 -29.73 -6.90 -6.45
CA LEU A 289 -29.01 -5.62 -6.42
C LEU A 289 -27.67 -5.72 -7.18
N THR A 290 -26.89 -6.76 -6.91
CA THR A 290 -25.60 -7.00 -7.56
C THR A 290 -25.76 -7.17 -9.07
N LYS A 291 -26.80 -7.87 -9.52
CA LYS A 291 -27.10 -8.05 -10.95
C LYS A 291 -27.43 -6.73 -11.63
N SER A 292 -28.23 -5.88 -10.96
CA SER A 292 -28.54 -4.54 -11.46
C SER A 292 -27.28 -3.69 -11.63
N LEU A 293 -26.42 -3.64 -10.59
CA LEU A 293 -25.14 -2.91 -10.64
C LEU A 293 -24.23 -3.45 -11.74
N ARG A 294 -24.07 -4.77 -11.87
CA ARG A 294 -23.24 -5.39 -12.92
C ARG A 294 -23.74 -5.14 -14.33
N SER A 295 -25.05 -4.99 -14.52
CA SER A 295 -25.66 -4.68 -15.82
C SER A 295 -25.62 -3.20 -16.18
N ASN A 296 -25.22 -2.33 -15.25
CA ASN A 296 -25.13 -0.89 -15.47
C ASN A 296 -23.87 -0.55 -16.27
N GLY A 297 -24.05 -0.26 -17.57
CA GLY A 297 -22.97 0.10 -18.48
C GLY A 297 -22.24 1.38 -18.09
N ASP A 298 -22.94 2.35 -17.48
CA ASP A 298 -22.35 3.62 -17.05
C ASP A 298 -21.45 3.42 -15.83
N LEU A 299 -21.84 2.54 -14.90
CA LEU A 299 -20.99 2.16 -13.78
C LEU A 299 -19.72 1.44 -14.28
N ALA A 300 -19.87 0.50 -15.22
CA ALA A 300 -18.73 -0.19 -15.81
C ALA A 300 -17.77 0.78 -16.51
N ALA A 301 -18.31 1.74 -17.28
CA ALA A 301 -17.51 2.78 -17.93
C ALA A 301 -16.80 3.68 -16.90
N ALA A 302 -17.50 4.11 -15.84
CA ALA A 302 -16.92 4.94 -14.80
C ALA A 302 -15.76 4.26 -14.06
N VAL A 303 -15.91 2.97 -13.73
CA VAL A 303 -14.83 2.17 -13.13
C VAL A 303 -13.65 2.04 -14.09
N GLN A 304 -13.90 1.78 -15.38
CA GLN A 304 -12.84 1.69 -16.39
C GLN A 304 -12.10 3.02 -16.59
N ASP A 305 -12.80 4.14 -16.57
CA ASP A 305 -12.19 5.46 -16.72
C ASP A 305 -11.37 5.85 -15.49
N ASP A 306 -11.84 5.54 -14.29
CA ASP A 306 -11.07 5.69 -13.05
C ASP A 306 -9.78 4.84 -13.09
N MET A 307 -9.88 3.57 -13.52
CA MET A 307 -8.73 2.68 -13.67
C MET A 307 -7.72 3.23 -14.68
N LYS A 308 -8.17 3.65 -15.88
CA LYS A 308 -7.30 4.27 -16.90
C LYS A 308 -6.65 5.55 -16.38
N GLY A 309 -7.38 6.35 -15.61
CA GLY A 309 -6.85 7.55 -14.97
C GLY A 309 -5.76 7.22 -13.94
N ALA A 310 -5.94 6.15 -13.17
CA ALA A 310 -5.00 5.68 -12.17
C ALA A 310 -3.72 5.09 -12.78
N THR A 311 -3.83 4.29 -13.84
CA THR A 311 -2.69 3.62 -14.50
C THR A 311 -2.03 4.51 -15.57
N GLY A 312 -2.73 5.51 -16.11
CA GLY A 312 -2.25 6.40 -17.18
C GLY A 312 -1.16 7.40 -16.76
N VAL A 313 -0.72 7.40 -15.50
CA VAL A 313 0.31 8.31 -14.98
C VAL A 313 1.65 8.04 -15.68
N LYS A 314 2.13 9.01 -16.46
CA LYS A 314 3.42 8.91 -17.19
C LYS A 314 4.57 8.60 -16.23
N GLY A 315 5.26 7.49 -16.49
CA GLY A 315 6.41 7.04 -15.71
C GLY A 315 6.05 6.30 -14.42
N GLY A 316 4.75 6.17 -14.09
CA GLY A 316 4.31 5.38 -12.93
C GLY A 316 4.25 3.88 -13.21
N PHE A 317 3.91 3.51 -14.45
CA PHE A 317 3.68 2.13 -14.88
C PHE A 317 4.28 1.87 -16.27
N ARG A 318 4.71 0.63 -16.52
CA ARG A 318 5.17 0.07 -17.80
C ARG A 318 4.03 0.08 -18.81
N ALA A 319 4.35 0.03 -20.10
CA ALA A 319 3.35 0.17 -21.17
C ALA A 319 2.25 -0.91 -21.12
N TRP A 320 2.58 -2.12 -20.67
CA TRP A 320 1.67 -3.25 -20.54
C TRP A 320 0.90 -3.28 -19.21
N GLU A 321 1.33 -2.49 -18.22
CA GLU A 321 0.62 -2.28 -16.94
C GLU A 321 -0.53 -1.26 -17.09
N ARG A 322 -0.60 -0.54 -18.23
CA ARG A 322 -1.60 0.51 -18.51
C ARG A 322 -2.73 -0.01 -19.37
#